data_AF-A0A1W6BFA1-F1
#
_entry.id   AF-A0A1W6BFA1-F1
#
_cell.length_a   1.000
_cell.length_b   1.000
_cell.length_c   1.000
_cell.angle_alpha   90.00
_cell.angle_beta   90.00
_cell.angle_gamma   90.00
#
_symmetry.space_group_name_H-M   'P 1'
#
loop_
_entity.id
_entity.type
_entity.pdbx_description
1 polymer ?
#
loop_
_entity_poly.entity_id
_entity_poly.type
_entity_poly.pdbx_seq_one_letter_code
_entity_poly.pdbx_strand_id
1 'polypeptide(L)'
;MIRENGFTLIELLIVVAIIGILAAVGLLAYDGYTKSAKRNSAEILCKQIIKEVKTKWTGCQSGVPCYLKSSNSGKLDKSADWCIFNSSNPSKTDMRAQAFVGHYGTHSQTGYIWGPRNPYRTNVAAVNTSCPSDDKLKPGCIEIIGTDKDNSNCGHCNPPIKAGEFIFQCYNLDSNGKLTKYREHFQTQ
;
A
#
# COMPACT_ATOMS: atom_id res chain seq x y z
N MET A 1 17.71 -62.18 13.13
CA MET A 1 18.07 -61.49 11.87
C MET A 1 16.84 -60.77 11.38
N ILE A 2 16.89 -59.45 11.28
CA ILE A 2 15.80 -58.64 10.73
C ILE A 2 16.01 -58.63 9.21
N ARG A 3 15.05 -59.13 8.44
CA ARG A 3 15.05 -59.05 6.97
C ARG A 3 14.79 -57.59 6.59
N GLU A 4 15.74 -56.94 5.95
CA GLU A 4 15.47 -55.68 5.28
C GLU A 4 14.62 -55.96 4.04
N ASN A 5 13.33 -55.64 4.12
CA ASN A 5 12.44 -55.68 2.98
C ASN A 5 12.78 -54.45 2.11
N GLY A 6 13.47 -54.68 0.99
CA GLY A 6 13.76 -53.64 0.01
C GLY A 6 12.48 -53.09 -0.63
N PHE A 7 12.46 -51.78 -0.88
CA PHE A 7 11.36 -51.08 -1.56
C PHE A 7 11.30 -51.54 -3.03
N THR A 8 10.11 -51.86 -3.55
CA THR A 8 9.98 -52.29 -4.94
C THR A 8 9.91 -51.09 -5.90
N LEU A 9 10.43 -51.27 -7.12
CA LEU A 9 10.36 -50.23 -8.16
C LEU A 9 8.91 -49.85 -8.50
N ILE A 10 7.98 -50.80 -8.41
CA ILE A 10 6.57 -50.56 -8.69
C ILE A 10 5.90 -49.72 -7.60
N GLU A 11 6.24 -49.96 -6.32
CA GLU A 11 5.78 -49.11 -5.22
C GLU A 11 6.25 -47.67 -5.40
N LEU A 12 7.51 -47.49 -5.82
CA LEU A 12 8.07 -46.16 -6.07
C LEU A 12 7.37 -45.46 -7.24
N LEU A 13 7.09 -46.18 -8.33
CA LEU A 13 6.39 -45.64 -9.49
C LEU A 13 4.97 -45.15 -9.16
N ILE A 14 4.23 -45.90 -8.34
CA ILE A 14 2.87 -45.50 -7.92
C ILE A 14 2.94 -44.25 -7.05
N VAL A 15 3.89 -44.17 -6.11
CA VAL A 15 4.06 -42.99 -5.25
C VAL A 15 4.36 -41.74 -6.07
N VAL A 16 5.27 -41.84 -7.05
CA VAL A 16 5.59 -40.71 -7.94
C VAL A 16 4.38 -40.30 -8.76
N ALA A 17 3.60 -41.25 -9.27
CA ALA A 17 2.38 -40.96 -10.02
C ALA A 17 1.33 -40.21 -9.16
N ILE A 18 1.14 -40.63 -7.91
CA ILE A 18 0.19 -39.98 -6.98
C ILE A 18 0.66 -38.56 -6.64
N ILE A 19 1.96 -38.37 -6.32
CA ILE A 19 2.52 -37.04 -6.02
C ILE A 19 2.37 -36.10 -7.22
N GLY A 20 2.56 -36.59 -8.46
CA GLY A 20 2.39 -35.80 -9.68
C GLY A 20 0.97 -35.24 -9.84
N ILE A 21 -0.06 -36.05 -9.58
CA ILE A 21 -1.47 -35.62 -9.65
C ILE A 21 -1.78 -34.60 -8.54
N LEU A 22 -1.34 -34.87 -7.31
CA LEU A 22 -1.57 -33.96 -6.17
C LEU A 22 -0.90 -32.60 -6.39
N ALA A 23 0.32 -32.59 -6.94
CA ALA A 23 1.04 -31.36 -7.25
C ALA A 23 0.30 -30.51 -8.30
N ALA A 24 -0.24 -31.14 -9.35
CA ALA A 24 -0.96 -30.44 -10.42
C ALA A 24 -2.23 -29.75 -9.90
N VAL A 25 -3.04 -30.45 -9.09
CA VAL A 25 -4.26 -29.88 -8.49
C VAL A 25 -3.91 -28.79 -7.48
N GLY A 26 -2.88 -29.01 -6.66
CA GLY A 26 -2.42 -28.05 -5.66
C GLY A 26 -1.97 -26.71 -6.27
N LEU A 27 -1.30 -26.75 -7.42
CA LEU A 27 -0.82 -25.55 -8.10
C LEU A 27 -1.95 -24.62 -8.55
N LEU A 28 -3.02 -25.17 -9.17
CA LEU A 28 -4.16 -24.38 -9.64
C LEU A 28 -4.90 -23.72 -8.46
N ALA A 29 -5.08 -24.46 -7.37
CA ALA A 29 -5.70 -23.92 -6.17
C ALA A 29 -4.84 -22.80 -5.54
N TYR A 30 -3.52 -23.00 -5.47
CA TYR A 30 -2.59 -22.05 -4.87
C TYR A 30 -2.57 -20.69 -5.59
N ASP A 31 -2.63 -20.67 -6.92
CA ASP A 31 -2.72 -19.42 -7.69
C ASP A 31 -3.98 -18.61 -7.32
N GLY A 32 -5.13 -19.28 -7.20
CA GLY A 32 -6.38 -18.64 -6.74
C GLY A 32 -6.28 -18.08 -5.32
N TYR A 33 -5.72 -18.86 -4.38
CA TYR A 33 -5.54 -18.42 -3.00
C TYR A 33 -4.60 -17.22 -2.89
N THR A 34 -3.47 -17.23 -3.59
CA THR A 34 -2.51 -16.12 -3.55
C THR A 34 -3.09 -14.84 -4.17
N LYS A 35 -3.86 -14.94 -5.26
CA LYS A 35 -4.59 -13.80 -5.84
C LYS A 35 -5.60 -13.21 -4.86
N SER A 36 -6.40 -14.06 -4.20
CA SER A 36 -7.36 -13.60 -3.19
C SER A 36 -6.68 -12.97 -1.97
N ALA A 37 -5.57 -13.57 -1.50
CA ALA A 37 -4.80 -13.04 -0.38
C ALA A 37 -4.23 -11.65 -0.67
N LYS A 38 -3.67 -11.44 -1.88
CA LYS A 38 -3.17 -10.13 -2.32
C LYS A 38 -4.28 -9.08 -2.37
N ARG A 39 -5.45 -9.45 -2.92
CA ARG A 39 -6.63 -8.58 -2.98
C ARG A 39 -7.07 -8.14 -1.58
N ASN A 40 -7.27 -9.10 -0.68
CA ASN A 40 -7.70 -8.83 0.68
C ASN A 40 -6.66 -7.98 1.43
N SER A 41 -5.37 -8.29 1.24
CA SER A 41 -4.29 -7.51 1.87
C SER A 41 -4.29 -6.05 1.40
N ALA A 42 -4.48 -5.81 0.10
CA ALA A 42 -4.54 -4.45 -0.45
C ALA A 42 -5.76 -3.68 0.08
N GLU A 43 -6.91 -4.34 0.22
CA GLU A 43 -8.12 -3.72 0.76
C GLU A 43 -7.99 -3.37 2.24
N ILE A 44 -7.50 -4.32 3.06
CA ILE A 44 -7.27 -4.10 4.49
C ILE A 44 -6.26 -2.97 4.69
N LEU A 45 -5.15 -3.01 3.95
CA LEU A 45 -4.11 -2.01 4.03
C LEU A 45 -4.63 -0.62 3.68
N CYS A 46 -5.38 -0.49 2.58
CA CYS A 46 -6.02 0.77 2.20
C CYS A 46 -6.86 1.34 3.35
N LYS A 47 -7.78 0.55 3.90
CA LYS A 47 -8.66 0.98 5.00
C LYS A 47 -7.89 1.37 6.26
N GLN A 48 -6.84 0.62 6.60
CA GLN A 48 -5.97 0.91 7.74
C GLN A 48 -5.26 2.26 7.56
N ILE A 49 -4.61 2.47 6.41
CA ILE A 49 -3.89 3.71 6.14
C ILE A 49 -4.82 4.92 6.15
N ILE A 50 -5.98 4.83 5.50
CA ILE A 50 -6.96 5.92 5.51
C ILE A 50 -7.39 6.22 6.95
N LYS A 51 -7.73 5.20 7.74
CA LYS A 51 -8.14 5.36 9.14
C LYS A 51 -7.04 5.99 9.99
N GLU A 52 -5.79 5.56 9.82
CA GLU A 52 -4.65 6.11 10.57
C GLU A 52 -4.40 7.57 10.21
N VAL A 53 -4.39 7.93 8.92
CA VAL A 53 -4.21 9.32 8.49
C VAL A 53 -5.33 10.20 9.02
N LYS A 54 -6.59 9.76 8.89
CA LYS A 54 -7.76 10.47 9.44
C LYS A 54 -7.63 10.68 10.94
N THR A 55 -7.32 9.62 11.70
CA THR A 55 -7.22 9.69 13.16
C THR A 55 -6.11 10.65 13.60
N LYS A 56 -4.93 10.56 12.96
CA LYS A 56 -3.81 11.48 13.25
C LYS A 56 -4.18 12.92 12.94
N TRP A 57 -4.87 13.14 11.83
CA TRP A 57 -5.28 14.48 11.43
C TRP A 57 -6.39 15.07 12.30
N THR A 58 -7.41 14.28 12.66
CA THR A 58 -8.43 14.70 13.62
C THR A 58 -7.82 14.98 15.00
N GLY A 59 -6.76 14.24 15.37
CA GLY A 59 -5.92 14.56 16.53
C GLY A 59 -5.32 15.96 16.42
N CYS A 60 -4.75 16.32 15.27
CA CYS A 60 -4.23 17.67 15.02
C CYS A 60 -5.27 18.77 15.23
N GLN A 61 -6.48 18.58 14.71
CA GLN A 61 -7.59 19.53 14.88
C GLN A 61 -7.98 19.70 16.36
N SER A 62 -7.73 18.67 17.17
CA SER A 62 -8.01 18.65 18.61
C SER A 62 -6.81 19.11 19.46
N GLY A 63 -5.76 19.64 18.85
CA GLY A 63 -4.55 20.11 19.54
C GLY A 63 -3.59 18.99 19.98
N VAL A 64 -3.79 17.75 19.51
CA VAL A 64 -2.86 16.64 19.74
C VAL A 64 -1.74 16.71 18.70
N PRO A 65 -0.46 16.75 19.10
CA PRO A 65 0.64 16.84 18.16
C PRO A 65 0.75 15.58 17.29
N CYS A 66 1.09 15.76 16.01
CA CYS A 66 1.25 14.67 15.05
C CYS A 66 2.71 14.51 14.66
N TYR A 67 3.31 13.42 15.11
CA TYR A 67 4.67 13.04 14.74
C TYR A 67 4.63 12.01 13.60
N LEU A 68 5.33 12.32 12.52
CA LEU A 68 5.46 11.47 11.34
C LEU A 68 6.90 10.96 11.20
N LYS A 69 7.09 9.95 10.35
CA LYS A 69 8.44 9.46 10.05
C LYS A 69 9.05 10.34 8.96
N SER A 70 10.34 10.62 9.09
CA SER A 70 11.08 11.36 8.07
C SER A 70 11.26 10.51 6.81
N SER A 71 10.93 11.08 5.65
CA SER A 71 11.14 10.47 4.33
C SER A 71 12.61 10.14 4.00
N ASN A 72 13.56 10.66 4.78
CA ASN A 72 14.99 10.43 4.56
C ASN A 72 15.54 9.26 5.39
N SER A 73 14.84 8.87 6.47
CA SER A 73 15.41 7.90 7.43
C SER A 73 14.43 6.85 7.91
N GLY A 74 13.13 7.01 7.67
CA GLY A 74 12.08 6.15 8.23
C GLY A 74 11.97 6.21 9.76
N LYS A 75 12.75 7.09 10.41
CA LYS A 75 12.72 7.32 11.86
C LYS A 75 11.63 8.32 12.19
N LEU A 76 11.00 8.13 13.35
CA LEU A 76 9.98 9.05 13.86
C LEU A 76 10.64 10.40 14.17
N ASP A 77 10.11 11.47 13.58
CA ASP A 77 10.54 12.83 13.86
C ASP A 77 9.66 13.41 14.98
N LYS A 78 10.20 13.48 16.20
CA LYS A 78 9.55 14.09 17.36
C LYS A 78 9.84 15.59 17.50
N SER A 79 10.74 16.12 16.67
CA SER A 79 11.13 17.53 16.68
C SER A 79 10.21 18.42 15.83
N ALA A 80 9.40 17.82 14.96
CA ALA A 80 8.42 18.52 14.15
C ALA A 80 7.00 18.06 14.48
N ASP A 81 6.15 18.97 14.98
CA ASP A 81 4.71 18.74 15.02
C ASP A 81 4.10 19.03 13.65
N TRP A 82 3.66 17.98 12.97
CA TRP A 82 3.05 18.07 11.64
C TRP A 82 1.66 18.69 11.63
N CYS A 83 1.08 18.96 12.81
CA CYS A 83 -0.16 19.72 12.94
C CYS A 83 0.04 21.23 12.77
N ILE A 84 1.21 21.76 13.13
CA ILE A 84 1.50 23.21 13.21
C ILE A 84 2.40 23.65 12.04
N PHE A 85 2.44 22.92 10.92
CA PHE A 85 3.33 23.27 9.82
C PHE A 85 2.97 24.66 9.24
N ASN A 86 3.76 25.64 9.67
CA ASN A 86 3.71 27.03 9.26
C ASN A 86 4.52 27.15 7.97
N SER A 87 3.82 27.37 6.86
CA SER A 87 4.40 27.53 5.54
C SER A 87 5.13 28.88 5.45
N SER A 88 6.38 28.93 5.87
CA SER A 88 7.27 30.04 5.51
C SER A 88 7.74 29.94 4.04
N ASN A 89 7.31 28.93 3.27
CA ASN A 89 7.70 28.77 1.87
C ASN A 89 6.53 28.23 0.99
N PRO A 90 5.81 29.09 0.26
CA PRO A 90 4.61 28.75 -0.50
C PRO A 90 4.84 27.92 -1.78
N SER A 91 6.07 27.47 -2.03
CA SER A 91 6.45 26.55 -3.14
C SER A 91 6.26 25.07 -2.79
N LYS A 92 5.81 24.76 -1.56
CA LYS A 92 5.60 23.39 -1.07
C LYS A 92 4.15 23.11 -0.64
N THR A 93 3.19 23.42 -1.51
CA THR A 93 1.74 23.24 -1.29
C THR A 93 1.27 21.78 -1.27
N ASP A 94 2.19 20.81 -1.25
CA ASP A 94 1.94 19.37 -1.21
C ASP A 94 2.42 18.73 0.12
N MET A 95 2.87 19.52 1.11
CA MET A 95 3.68 18.99 2.22
C MET A 95 2.93 18.05 3.16
N ARG A 96 1.63 18.26 3.41
CA ARG A 96 0.89 17.41 4.37
C ARG A 96 0.68 16.00 3.82
N ALA A 97 0.18 15.89 2.59
CA ALA A 97 0.02 14.61 1.92
C ALA A 97 1.37 13.93 1.68
N GLN A 98 2.39 14.68 1.20
CA GLN A 98 3.75 14.15 1.03
C GLN A 98 4.37 13.67 2.35
N ALA A 99 4.09 14.31 3.48
CA ALA A 99 4.57 13.87 4.78
C ALA A 99 3.92 12.57 5.24
N PHE A 100 2.62 12.40 5.02
CA PHE A 100 1.96 11.13 5.27
C PHE A 100 2.47 10.04 4.31
N VAL A 101 2.70 10.36 3.04
CA VAL A 101 3.35 9.41 2.11
C VAL A 101 4.75 9.05 2.61
N GLY A 102 5.55 10.04 3.03
CA GLY A 102 6.85 9.85 3.65
C GLY A 102 6.80 8.99 4.90
N HIS A 103 5.76 9.13 5.72
CA HIS A 103 5.56 8.31 6.90
C HIS A 103 5.48 6.81 6.56
N TYR A 104 4.84 6.48 5.45
CA TYR A 104 4.64 5.13 4.93
C TYR A 104 5.61 4.75 3.78
N GLY A 105 6.59 5.61 3.48
CA GLY A 105 7.29 5.61 2.19
C GLY A 105 8.58 4.80 2.10
N THR A 106 9.32 5.10 1.03
CA THR A 106 10.64 4.56 0.68
C THR A 106 11.68 5.67 0.72
N HIS A 107 12.91 5.32 1.11
CA HIS A 107 14.04 6.23 0.91
C HIS A 107 14.35 6.35 -0.58
N SER A 108 14.35 7.56 -1.13
CA SER A 108 14.59 7.79 -2.57
C SER A 108 16.00 7.40 -3.01
N GLN A 109 17.00 7.48 -2.12
CA GLN A 109 18.40 7.24 -2.49
C GLN A 109 18.84 5.78 -2.28
N THR A 110 18.21 5.05 -1.36
CA THR A 110 18.60 3.65 -1.04
C THR A 110 17.56 2.62 -1.44
N GLY A 111 16.36 3.04 -1.89
CA GLY A 111 15.25 2.12 -2.20
C GLY A 111 14.73 1.37 -0.97
N TYR A 112 15.09 1.80 0.25
CA TYR A 112 14.71 1.12 1.47
C TYR A 112 13.28 1.49 1.86
N ILE A 113 12.40 0.49 1.85
CA ILE A 113 10.99 0.63 2.22
C ILE A 113 10.83 0.25 3.69
N TRP A 114 10.46 1.21 4.54
CA TRP A 114 10.11 0.97 5.96
C TRP A 114 8.61 0.85 6.20
N GLY A 115 7.81 1.41 5.30
CA GLY A 115 6.35 1.35 5.39
C GLY A 115 5.77 0.08 4.78
N PRO A 116 4.44 0.04 4.63
CA PRO A 116 3.76 -1.09 4.00
C PRO A 116 4.18 -1.23 2.53
N ARG A 117 4.48 -2.46 2.13
CA ARG A 117 4.80 -2.83 0.76
C ARG A 117 3.53 -3.10 -0.03
N ASN A 118 3.59 -2.85 -1.33
CA ASN A 118 2.48 -3.19 -2.21
C ASN A 118 2.31 -4.73 -2.26
N PRO A 119 1.10 -5.28 -1.96
CA PRO A 119 0.84 -6.72 -1.96
C PRO A 119 1.05 -7.42 -3.32
N TYR A 120 0.89 -6.69 -4.41
CA TYR A 120 1.13 -7.18 -5.77
C TYR A 120 2.59 -7.02 -6.19
N ARG A 121 3.31 -6.05 -5.60
CA ARG A 121 4.69 -5.69 -5.92
C ARG A 121 5.48 -5.35 -4.66
N THR A 122 6.14 -6.34 -4.08
CA THR A 122 6.82 -6.19 -2.78
C THR A 122 8.07 -5.29 -2.83
N ASN A 123 8.55 -4.95 -4.02
CA ASN A 123 9.69 -4.06 -4.23
C ASN A 123 9.32 -2.57 -4.29
N VAL A 124 8.05 -2.21 -4.12
CA VAL A 124 7.60 -0.82 -4.07
C VAL A 124 6.76 -0.54 -2.82
N ALA A 125 6.77 0.70 -2.35
CA ALA A 125 5.88 1.14 -1.29
C ALA A 125 4.43 1.06 -1.76
N ALA A 126 3.52 0.67 -0.85
CA ALA A 126 2.09 0.68 -1.14
C ALA A 126 1.57 2.12 -1.23
N VAL A 127 2.07 3.01 -0.35
CA VAL A 127 1.59 4.38 -0.25
C VAL A 127 2.50 5.32 -1.04
N ASN A 128 1.91 6.11 -1.93
CA ASN A 128 2.60 7.03 -2.83
C ASN A 128 1.82 8.35 -2.94
N THR A 129 2.49 9.40 -3.42
CA THR A 129 1.84 10.66 -3.80
C THR A 129 1.10 10.54 -5.13
N SER A 130 1.54 9.59 -5.95
CA SER A 130 0.92 9.20 -7.20
C SER A 130 1.24 7.74 -7.50
N CYS A 131 0.26 7.00 -7.98
CA CYS A 131 0.41 5.65 -8.46
C CYS A 131 0.91 5.66 -9.91
N PRO A 132 1.52 4.55 -10.37
CA PRO A 132 1.98 4.44 -11.75
C PRO A 132 0.85 4.71 -12.76
N SER A 133 1.17 5.35 -13.88
CA SER A 133 0.18 5.60 -14.94
C SER A 133 -0.32 4.33 -15.61
N ASP A 134 0.51 3.28 -15.67
CA ASP A 134 0.17 1.97 -16.23
C ASP A 134 -0.79 1.19 -15.29
N ASP A 135 -1.98 0.87 -15.80
CA ASP A 135 -3.01 0.12 -15.08
C ASP A 135 -2.54 -1.27 -14.60
N LYS A 136 -1.55 -1.87 -15.26
CA LYS A 136 -0.96 -3.15 -14.83
C LYS A 136 -0.14 -3.02 -13.54
N LEU A 137 0.36 -1.83 -13.25
CA LEU A 137 1.23 -1.54 -12.11
C LEU A 137 0.50 -0.86 -10.93
N LYS A 138 -0.76 -0.44 -11.13
CA LYS A 138 -1.61 0.18 -10.11
C LYS A 138 -2.11 -0.76 -8.99
N PRO A 139 -2.36 -2.07 -9.19
CA PRO A 139 -2.90 -2.91 -8.12
C PRO A 139 -2.08 -2.84 -6.83
N GLY A 140 -2.74 -2.63 -5.69
CA GLY A 140 -2.13 -2.49 -4.37
C GLY A 140 -1.48 -1.14 -4.08
N CYS A 141 -1.59 -0.18 -4.99
CA CYS A 141 -1.11 1.17 -4.80
C CYS A 141 -2.18 2.05 -4.12
N ILE A 142 -1.74 2.87 -3.18
CA ILE A 142 -2.54 3.79 -2.38
C ILE A 142 -1.97 5.19 -2.61
N GLU A 143 -2.77 6.09 -3.18
CA GLU A 143 -2.45 7.51 -3.32
C GLU A 143 -3.00 8.26 -2.12
N ILE A 144 -2.14 9.05 -1.49
CA ILE A 144 -2.56 10.12 -0.59
C ILE A 144 -2.29 11.43 -1.31
N ILE A 145 -3.35 12.14 -1.62
CA ILE A 145 -3.29 13.43 -2.31
C ILE A 145 -3.88 14.48 -1.37
N GLY A 146 -3.26 15.64 -1.32
CA GLY A 146 -3.76 16.75 -0.53
C GLY A 146 -2.95 17.98 -0.85
N THR A 147 -3.58 19.14 -0.73
CA THR A 147 -2.96 20.41 -1.09
C THR A 147 -3.32 21.50 -0.09
N ASP A 148 -2.37 22.39 0.16
CA ASP A 148 -2.54 23.56 1.03
C ASP A 148 -3.19 24.75 0.30
N LYS A 149 -3.44 24.64 -1.02
CA LYS A 149 -4.14 25.64 -1.86
C LYS A 149 -5.12 24.92 -2.79
N ASP A 150 -6.17 25.60 -3.25
CA ASP A 150 -7.05 25.03 -4.28
C ASP A 150 -6.22 24.64 -5.51
N ASN A 151 -6.23 23.36 -5.88
CA ASN A 151 -5.47 22.85 -7.02
C ASN A 151 -6.40 22.20 -8.04
N SER A 152 -6.81 23.01 -9.01
CA SER A 152 -7.61 22.59 -10.17
C SER A 152 -6.81 21.80 -11.21
N ASN A 153 -5.48 21.78 -11.11
CA ASN A 153 -4.55 21.25 -12.12
C ASN A 153 -3.81 19.98 -11.70
N CYS A 154 -4.20 19.30 -10.63
CA CYS A 154 -3.58 18.04 -10.28
C CYS A 154 -4.03 16.94 -11.28
N GLY A 155 -3.13 16.53 -12.17
CA GLY A 155 -3.41 15.60 -13.29
C GLY A 155 -3.95 14.21 -12.87
N HIS A 156 -3.98 13.92 -11.58
CA HIS A 156 -4.47 12.68 -10.97
C HIS A 156 -5.62 12.87 -9.95
N CYS A 157 -6.13 14.10 -9.75
CA CYS A 157 -7.32 14.33 -8.92
C CYS A 157 -8.46 14.90 -9.77
N ASN A 158 -9.30 13.98 -10.24
CA ASN A 158 -10.56 14.31 -10.89
C ASN A 158 -11.74 13.71 -10.08
N PRO A 159 -12.51 14.49 -9.31
CA PRO A 159 -12.59 15.96 -9.33
C PRO A 159 -11.41 16.65 -8.60
N PRO A 160 -11.20 17.96 -8.87
CA PRO A 160 -10.20 18.82 -8.23
C PRO A 160 -10.25 18.82 -6.70
N ILE A 161 -9.11 19.13 -6.07
CA ILE A 161 -8.95 19.17 -4.61
C ILE A 161 -8.99 20.63 -4.14
N LYS A 162 -9.74 20.90 -3.06
CA LYS A 162 -9.71 22.21 -2.39
C LYS A 162 -8.60 22.30 -1.34
N ALA A 163 -8.24 23.51 -0.97
CA ALA A 163 -7.28 23.77 0.09
C ALA A 163 -7.72 23.07 1.40
N GLY A 164 -6.83 22.26 1.98
CA GLY A 164 -7.14 21.52 3.20
C GLY A 164 -8.05 20.30 2.99
N GLU A 165 -8.06 19.67 1.83
CA GLU A 165 -8.66 18.35 1.65
C GLU A 165 -7.59 17.27 1.48
N PHE A 166 -7.84 16.11 2.09
CA PHE A 166 -7.15 14.86 1.76
C PHE A 166 -8.05 14.00 0.89
N ILE A 167 -7.46 13.44 -0.15
CA ILE A 167 -8.08 12.46 -1.02
C ILE A 167 -7.23 11.20 -0.99
N PHE A 168 -7.88 10.10 -0.68
CA PHE A 168 -7.29 8.77 -0.71
C PHE A 168 -7.79 8.05 -1.95
N GLN A 169 -6.89 7.51 -2.76
CA GLN A 169 -7.24 6.64 -3.89
C GLN A 169 -6.55 5.30 -3.73
N CYS A 170 -7.30 4.23 -3.60
CA CYS A 170 -6.76 2.88 -3.50
C CYS A 170 -7.12 2.09 -4.75
N TYR A 171 -6.13 1.43 -5.33
CA TYR A 171 -6.28 0.63 -6.53
C TYR A 171 -6.16 -0.85 -6.18
N ASN A 172 -7.14 -1.65 -6.60
CA ASN A 172 -7.16 -3.10 -6.33
C ASN A 172 -7.79 -3.86 -7.50
N LEU A 173 -7.64 -5.19 -7.53
CA LEU A 173 -8.28 -6.04 -8.53
C LEU A 173 -9.58 -6.64 -8.00
N ASP A 174 -10.64 -6.65 -8.79
CA ASP A 174 -11.87 -7.38 -8.47
C ASP A 174 -11.70 -8.91 -8.63
N SER A 175 -12.78 -9.68 -8.37
CA SER A 175 -12.82 -11.14 -8.54
C SER A 175 -12.39 -11.62 -9.94
N ASN A 176 -12.61 -10.78 -10.96
CA ASN A 176 -12.35 -11.07 -12.36
C ASN A 176 -10.98 -10.57 -12.84
N GLY A 177 -10.19 -9.95 -11.94
CA GLY A 177 -8.89 -9.39 -12.27
C GLY A 177 -8.95 -8.02 -12.94
N LYS A 178 -10.10 -7.34 -12.92
CA LYS A 178 -10.24 -5.97 -13.43
C LYS A 178 -9.81 -4.97 -12.36
N LEU A 179 -9.11 -3.92 -12.79
CA LEU A 179 -8.71 -2.83 -11.91
C LEU A 179 -9.94 -2.05 -11.42
N THR A 180 -10.01 -1.88 -10.12
CA THR A 180 -11.02 -1.09 -9.41
C THR A 180 -10.33 0.00 -8.60
N LYS A 181 -11.03 1.12 -8.45
CA LYS A 181 -10.56 2.28 -7.69
C LYS A 181 -11.56 2.59 -6.59
N TYR A 182 -11.09 2.57 -5.36
CA TYR A 182 -11.80 3.13 -4.22
C TYR A 182 -11.26 4.54 -3.95
N ARG A 183 -12.15 5.52 -3.83
CA ARG A 183 -11.78 6.90 -3.55
C ARG A 183 -12.54 7.41 -2.34
N GLU A 184 -11.80 8.00 -1.42
CA GLU A 184 -12.35 8.58 -0.20
C GLU A 184 -11.86 10.01 -0.03
N HIS A 185 -12.77 10.89 0.37
CA HIS A 185 -12.49 12.31 0.58
C HIS A 185 -12.57 12.60 2.07
N PHE A 186 -11.67 13.44 2.55
CA PHE A 186 -11.58 13.83 3.94
C PHE A 186 -11.22 15.30 4.05
N GLN A 187 -12.17 16.09 4.54
CA GLN A 187 -12.02 17.52 4.69
C GLN A 187 -11.35 17.83 6.04
N THR A 188 -10.33 18.69 6.03
CA THR A 188 -9.54 19.02 7.22
C THR A 188 -10.05 20.22 8.00
N GLN A 189 -11.11 20.88 7.54
CA GLN A 189 -11.85 21.96 8.23
C GLN A 189 -13.26 22.07 7.67
#